data_AF-U7FVP7-F1
#
_entry.id   AF-U7FVP7-F1
#
_cell.length_a   1.000
_cell.length_b   1.000
_cell.length_c   1.000
_cell.angle_alpha   90.00
_cell.angle_beta   90.00
_cell.angle_gamma   90.00
#
_symmetry.space_group_name_H-M   'P 1'
#
loop_
_entity.id
_entity.type
_entity.pdbx_description
1 polymer ?
#
loop_
_entity_poly.entity_id
_entity_poly.type
_entity_poly.pdbx_seq_one_letter_code
_entity_poly.pdbx_strand_id
1 'polypeptide(L)' 'MGFDDYLKILAKHDGSDLYLSTGAPPCAKFHGTLKPIDRMLMPWGCRRS' A
#
# COMPACT_ATOMS: atom_id res chain seq x y z
N MET A 1 -6.76 -7.84 3.74
CA MET A 1 -6.86 -6.47 3.24
C MET A 1 -6.66 -6.53 1.74
N GLY A 2 -7.72 -6.32 0.97
CA GLY A 2 -7.69 -6.33 -0.49
C GLY A 2 -7.30 -4.96 -1.06
N PHE A 3 -7.18 -4.87 -2.38
CA PHE A 3 -6.88 -3.60 -3.08
C PHE A 3 -7.92 -2.51 -2.76
N ASP A 4 -9.20 -2.90 -2.70
CA ASP A 4 -10.34 -2.02 -2.41
C ASP A 4 -10.24 -1.35 -1.03
N ASP A 5 -9.69 -2.05 -0.04
CA ASP A 5 -9.48 -1.49 1.30
C ASP A 5 -8.46 -0.34 1.25
N TYR A 6 -7.38 -0.46 0.47
CA TYR A 6 -6.38 0.59 0.30
C TYR A 6 -6.96 1.82 -0.40
N LEU A 7 -7.78 1.63 -1.45
CA LEU A 7 -8.48 2.72 -2.13
C LEU A 7 -9.43 3.47 -1.18
N LYS A 8 -10.15 2.74 -0.32
CA LYS A 8 -11.06 3.33 0.65
C LYS A 8 -10.33 4.15 1.70
N ILE A 9 -9.15 3.70 2.13
CA ILE A 9 -8.26 4.45 3.02
C ILE A 9 -7.70 5.69 2.30
N LEU A 10 -7.26 5.54 1.05
CA LEU A 10 -6.76 6.65 0.24
C LEU A 10 -7.82 7.75 0.12
N ALA A 11 -9.05 7.40 -0.26
CA ALA A 11 -10.18 8.33 -0.36
C ALA A 11 -10.57 8.95 1.00
N LYS A 12 -10.49 8.17 2.09
CA LYS A 12 -10.82 8.66 3.45
C LYS A 12 -9.78 9.66 3.98
N HIS A 13 -8.53 9.53 3.55
CA HIS A 13 -7.42 10.37 4.01
C HIS A 13 -6.96 11.42 2.98
N ASP A 14 -7.73 11.62 1.91
CA ASP A 14 -7.40 12.54 0.81
C ASP A 14 -6.00 12.27 0.23
N GLY A 15 -5.71 11.00 0.03
CA GLY A 15 -4.46 10.55 -0.57
C GLY A 15 -4.46 10.76 -2.08
N SER A 16 -3.36 11.26 -2.62
CA SER A 16 -3.20 11.52 -4.06
C SER A 16 -2.67 10.30 -4.80
N ASP A 17 -1.76 9.54 -4.17
CA ASP A 17 -1.01 8.48 -4.83
C ASP A 17 -0.97 7.23 -3.96
N LEU A 18 -1.27 6.06 -4.55
CA LEU A 18 -1.09 4.75 -3.93
C LEU A 18 0.10 4.05 -4.59
N TYR A 19 1.12 3.74 -3.79
CA TYR A 19 2.32 3.01 -4.22
C TYR A 19 2.27 1.56 -3.75
N LEU A 20 2.15 0.65 -4.71
CA LEU A 20 2.22 -0.79 -4.51
C LEU A 20 3.50 -1.30 -5.16
N SER A 21 4.45 -1.76 -4.35
CA SER A 21 5.65 -2.40 -4.85
C SER A 21 5.74 -3.81 -4.26
N THR A 22 5.93 -4.79 -5.14
CA THR A 22 6.08 -6.18 -4.74
C THR A 22 7.29 -6.24 -3.80
N GLY A 23 7.13 -6.75 -2.58
CA GLY A 23 8.25 -6.86 -1.63
C GLY A 23 8.57 -5.56 -0.88
N ALA A 24 7.72 -4.55 -1.01
CA ALA A 24 7.67 -3.40 -0.12
C ALA A 24 6.29 -3.34 0.56
N PRO A 25 6.18 -2.67 1.72
CA PRO A 25 4.89 -2.33 2.29
C PRO A 25 4.11 -1.37 1.35
N PRO A 26 2.78 -1.50 1.24
CA PRO A 26 1.96 -0.56 0.51
C PRO A 26 1.98 0.81 1.20
N CYS A 27 2.33 1.83 0.42
CA CYS A 27 2.45 3.21 0.89
C CYS A 27 1.49 4.11 0.14
N ALA A 28 0.94 5.13 0.80
CA ALA A 28 0.17 6.17 0.15
C ALA A 28 0.77 7.54 0.44
N LYS A 29 0.62 8.44 -0.53
CA LYS A 29 1.03 9.83 -0.41
C LYS A 29 -0.19 10.66 -0.01
N PHE A 30 -0.12 11.25 1.16
CA PHE A 30 -1.15 12.14 1.69
C PHE A 30 -0.57 13.54 1.75
N HIS A 31 -1.12 14.46 0.96
CA HIS A 31 -0.75 15.88 1.00
C HIS A 31 0.78 16.11 0.88
N GLY A 32 1.45 15.34 0.01
CA GLY A 32 2.91 15.41 -0.17
C GLY A 32 3.73 14.48 0.72
N THR A 33 3.15 13.90 1.78
CA THR A 33 3.86 13.01 2.73
C THR A 33 3.55 11.55 2.45
N LEU A 34 4.59 10.74 2.20
CA LEU A 34 4.44 9.30 2.04
C LEU A 34 4.24 8.66 3.42
N LYS A 35 3.10 7.98 3.63
CA LYS A 35 2.85 7.17 4.83
C LYS A 35 2.60 5.71 4.44
N PRO A 36 3.23 4.75 5.15
CA PRO A 36 2.90 3.34 4.98
C PRO A 36 1.47 3.10 5.49
N ILE A 37 0.63 2.49 4.66
CA ILE A 37 -0.75 2.12 5.04
C ILE A 37 -0.74 0.80 5.80
N ASP A 38 0.12 -0.13 5.36
CA ASP A 38 0.24 -1.43 5.98
C ASP A 38 1.70 -1.87 6.03
N ARG A 39 2.07 -2.65 7.06
CA ARG A 39 3.44 -3.12 7.30
C ARG A 39 3.69 -4.50 6.68
N MET A 40 2.65 -5.17 6.20
CA MET A 40 2.75 -6.46 5.53
C MET A 40 3.39 -6.26 4.17
N LEU A 41 4.64 -6.71 4.08
CA LEU A 41 5.34 -6.87 2.81
C LEU A 41 4.44 -7.68 1.88
N MET A 42 4.12 -7.13 0.71
CA MET A 42 3.44 -7.88 -0.33
C MET A 42 4.24 -9.15 -0.57
N PRO A 43 3.71 -10.35 -0.22
CA PRO A 43 4.49 -11.55 -0.29
C PRO A 43 4.88 -11.75 -1.74
N TRP A 44 6.17 -11.61 -2.03
CA TRP A 44 6.73 -12.22 -3.22
C TRP A 44 6.40 -13.69 -3.11
N GLY A 45 5.91 -14.28 -4.19
CA GLY A 45 5.78 -15.72 -4.30
C GLY A 45 7.10 -16.35 -3.90
N CYS A 46 7.18 -16.79 -2.64
CA CYS A 46 8.29 -17.55 -2.11
C CYS A 46 8.21 -18.86 -2.87
N ARG A 47 8.93 -18.91 -3.98
CA ARG A 47 9.16 -20.08 -4.80
C ARG A 47 9.95 -21.05 -3.92
N ARG A 48 9.23 -21.76 -3.04
CA ARG A 48 9.73 -22.96 -2.39
C ARG A 48 9.78 -24.00 -3.49
N SER A 49 10.96 -24.07 -4.12
CA SER A 49 11.38 -25.27 -4.84
C SER A 49 11.66 -26.39 -3.84
#